data_AF-A0A318HXH3-F1
#
_entry.id   AF-A0A318HXH3-F1
#
_cell.length_a   1.000
_cell.length_b   1.000
_cell.length_c   1.000
_cell.angle_alpha   90.00
_cell.angle_beta   90.00
_cell.angle_gamma   90.00
#
_symmetry.space_group_name_H-M   'P 1'
#
loop_
_entity.id
_entity.type
_entity.pdbx_description
1 polymer ?
#
loop_
_entity_poly.entity_id
_entity_poly.type
_entity_poly.pdbx_seq_one_letter_code
_entity_poly.pdbx_strand_id
1 'polypeptide(L)'
;MLILLLALVVSSCFPSFKSEDEVMEYLKEKFPNQDIVLSSSRTTKRGLTNDIRIWTFTLSGYPKDTFRVACYISSYPFPMMKTRKGIITDFDKVVTLRCAKEFEQGPLKQLDAATQRIWRPFPVRDFSLGAATLALETMDDIWRAKRLIEAFELYLSKENNLKENQYYLRMYLQGECYKLEYGKRSPGAESDQDEKDDPNETKRPYMRYHYYYYHDKLEELCIDMCNELIKYHQRMADEGNGVNDKTFQLWAENQLRLKAQWQETTNEEERDSLYKRLVIATKSIHYDLIDLGEKPYMLVVCADSAYRETGRGLYFTLPQLRTFCLRSGLKPEGKGDHFKVKGIDGSWYEFSTLFYEEKKDAVGFDEDTFYYLRNGRRINIKNFWTPDECLHESLIQQITGRNIRNMVVHSLKE
;
A
#
# COMPACT_ATOMS: atom_id res chain seq x y z
N MET A 1 3.62 35.40 -54.68
CA MET A 1 4.05 35.90 -53.36
C MET A 1 3.15 35.47 -52.20
N LEU A 2 1.82 35.50 -52.34
CA LEU A 2 0.86 35.09 -51.28
C LEU A 2 0.98 33.61 -50.84
N ILE A 3 1.26 32.70 -51.79
CA ILE A 3 1.38 31.25 -51.52
C ILE A 3 2.66 30.91 -50.72
N LEU A 4 3.76 31.65 -50.92
CA LEU A 4 4.99 31.49 -50.16
C LEU A 4 4.85 32.00 -48.72
N LEU A 5 4.11 33.10 -48.53
CA LEU A 5 3.75 33.61 -47.20
C LEU A 5 2.82 32.66 -46.46
N LEU A 6 1.82 32.06 -47.11
CA LEU A 6 0.97 31.02 -46.50
C LEU A 6 1.76 29.76 -46.14
N ALA A 7 2.69 29.30 -46.98
CA ALA A 7 3.54 28.16 -46.66
C ALA A 7 4.49 28.42 -45.48
N LEU A 8 5.04 29.64 -45.38
CA LEU A 8 5.87 30.07 -44.25
C LEU A 8 5.06 30.18 -42.95
N VAL A 9 3.86 30.75 -43.01
CA VAL A 9 2.93 30.86 -41.86
C VAL A 9 2.48 29.47 -41.39
N VAL A 10 2.16 28.55 -42.30
CA VAL A 10 1.79 27.17 -41.95
C VAL A 10 2.99 26.38 -41.39
N SER A 11 4.22 26.62 -41.88
CA SER A 11 5.44 26.01 -41.29
C SER A 11 5.72 26.48 -39.87
N SER A 12 5.30 27.71 -39.52
CA SER A 12 5.42 28.28 -38.17
C SER A 12 4.33 27.80 -37.20
N CYS A 13 3.27 27.15 -37.71
CA CYS A 13 2.19 26.59 -36.90
C CYS A 13 2.47 25.17 -36.37
N PHE A 14 3.51 24.49 -36.86
CA PHE A 14 3.91 23.18 -36.35
C PHE A 14 5.13 23.31 -35.44
N PRO A 15 5.14 22.65 -34.26
CA PRO A 15 6.32 22.70 -33.41
C PRO A 15 7.52 22.12 -34.17
N SER A 16 8.62 22.88 -34.21
CA SER A 16 9.92 22.40 -34.64
C SER A 16 10.71 21.86 -33.45
N PHE A 17 11.66 20.97 -33.73
CA PHE A 17 12.65 20.57 -32.73
C PHE A 17 13.49 21.77 -32.33
N LYS A 18 13.86 21.82 -31.05
CA LYS A 18 14.89 22.73 -30.55
C LYS A 18 16.20 22.51 -31.31
N SER A 19 16.89 23.62 -31.58
CA SER A 19 18.22 23.64 -32.18
C SER A 19 19.27 23.06 -31.23
N GLU A 20 20.46 22.78 -31.75
CA GLU A 20 21.58 22.31 -30.93
C GLU A 20 22.00 23.36 -29.90
N ASP A 21 22.01 24.64 -30.28
CA ASP A 21 22.32 25.75 -29.39
C ASP A 21 21.31 25.86 -28.24
N GLU A 22 20.00 25.73 -28.52
CA GLU A 22 18.96 25.73 -27.49
C GLU A 22 19.07 24.52 -26.55
N VAL A 23 19.51 23.35 -27.05
CA VAL A 23 19.77 22.17 -26.22
C VAL A 23 20.99 22.38 -25.34
N MET A 24 22.04 22.98 -25.88
CA MET A 24 23.25 23.33 -25.14
C MET A 24 22.96 24.39 -24.06
N GLU A 25 22.16 25.41 -24.37
CA GLU A 25 21.72 26.40 -23.39
C GLU A 25 20.95 25.76 -22.23
N TYR A 26 19.99 24.88 -22.54
CA TYR A 26 19.26 24.11 -21.54
C TYR A 26 20.20 23.26 -20.65
N LEU A 27 21.21 22.60 -21.24
CA LEU A 27 22.15 21.78 -20.47
C LEU A 27 23.03 22.64 -19.55
N LYS A 28 23.46 23.82 -19.99
CA LYS A 28 24.24 24.76 -19.16
C LYS A 28 23.44 25.31 -18.00
N GLU A 29 22.16 25.61 -18.23
CA GLU A 29 21.23 26.03 -17.18
C GLU A 29 21.01 24.90 -16.16
N LYS A 30 20.81 23.66 -16.64
CA LYS A 30 20.52 22.51 -15.78
C LYS A 30 21.72 22.02 -14.97
N PHE A 31 22.93 22.12 -15.53
CA PHE A 31 24.17 21.66 -14.90
C PHE A 31 25.15 22.83 -14.78
N PRO A 32 24.82 23.85 -13.96
CA PRO A 32 25.71 24.97 -13.76
C PRO A 32 27.01 24.45 -13.13
N ASN A 33 28.15 24.95 -13.62
CA ASN A 33 29.50 24.58 -13.18
C ASN A 33 30.01 23.19 -13.65
N GLN A 34 29.41 22.60 -14.68
CA GLN A 34 29.94 21.40 -15.33
C GLN A 34 30.47 21.74 -16.73
N ASP A 35 31.60 21.13 -17.11
CA ASP A 35 32.00 21.13 -18.51
C ASP A 35 31.16 20.11 -19.24
N ILE A 36 30.46 20.56 -20.28
CA ILE A 36 29.52 19.74 -21.03
C ILE A 36 30.07 19.53 -22.44
N VAL A 37 30.21 18.27 -22.83
CA VAL A 37 30.55 17.90 -24.21
C VAL A 37 29.32 17.24 -24.83
N LEU A 38 28.67 17.94 -25.77
CA LEU A 38 27.52 17.44 -26.53
C LEU A 38 28.00 16.77 -27.83
N SER A 39 27.45 15.62 -28.16
CA SER A 39 27.81 14.92 -29.39
C SER A 39 27.28 15.65 -30.63
N SER A 40 28.12 15.75 -31.68
CA SER A 40 27.70 16.27 -32.99
C SER A 40 26.71 15.34 -33.72
N SER A 41 26.69 14.06 -33.36
CA SER A 41 25.72 13.09 -33.88
C SER A 41 24.41 13.10 -33.07
N ARG A 42 23.29 12.83 -33.76
CA ARG A 42 21.96 12.76 -33.16
C ARG A 42 21.06 11.75 -33.83
N THR A 43 20.19 11.12 -33.05
CA THR A 43 19.17 10.19 -33.56
C THR A 43 17.81 10.86 -33.54
N THR A 44 17.02 10.72 -34.61
CA THR A 44 15.62 11.22 -34.65
C THR A 44 14.67 10.05 -34.84
N LYS A 45 13.70 9.89 -33.94
CA LYS A 45 12.59 8.95 -34.06
C LYS A 45 11.30 9.74 -34.26
N ARG A 46 10.50 9.38 -35.25
CA ARG A 46 9.21 10.02 -35.53
C ARG A 46 8.07 9.04 -35.30
N GLY A 47 6.99 9.54 -34.75
CA GLY A 47 5.83 8.73 -34.39
C GLY A 47 4.51 9.47 -34.58
N LEU A 48 3.42 8.72 -34.54
CA LEU A 48 2.04 9.23 -34.65
C LEU A 48 1.72 10.24 -33.54
N THR A 49 2.19 9.98 -32.33
CA THR A 49 1.89 10.80 -31.15
C THR A 49 3.09 11.56 -30.62
N ASN A 50 4.32 11.11 -30.90
CA ASN A 50 5.54 11.71 -30.38
C ASN A 50 6.69 11.64 -31.40
N ASP A 51 7.33 12.77 -31.63
CA ASP A 51 8.64 12.84 -32.31
C ASP A 51 9.71 13.17 -31.26
N ILE A 52 10.84 12.46 -31.31
CA ILE A 52 11.93 12.66 -30.37
C ILE A 52 13.26 12.74 -31.10
N ARG A 53 14.08 13.71 -30.74
CA ARG A 53 15.44 13.90 -31.23
C ARG A 53 16.40 13.83 -30.06
N ILE A 54 17.38 12.95 -30.14
CA ILE A 54 18.23 12.53 -29.02
C ILE A 54 19.69 12.82 -29.38
N TRP A 55 20.39 13.46 -28.45
CA TRP A 55 21.85 13.61 -28.44
C TRP A 55 22.42 12.89 -27.22
N THR A 56 23.71 12.58 -27.27
CA THR A 56 24.49 12.13 -26.12
C THR A 56 25.36 13.26 -25.59
N PHE A 57 25.60 13.31 -24.28
CA PHE A 57 26.51 14.28 -23.68
C PHE A 57 27.26 13.70 -22.47
N THR A 58 28.40 14.30 -22.13
CA THR A 58 29.18 13.99 -20.92
C THR A 58 29.29 15.22 -20.02
N LEU A 59 29.50 14.98 -18.72
CA LEU A 59 29.70 16.01 -17.70
C LEU A 59 31.04 15.77 -16.99
N SER A 60 31.83 16.82 -16.76
CA SER A 60 33.16 16.68 -16.12
C SER A 60 33.10 16.06 -14.71
N GLY A 61 32.06 16.34 -13.93
CA GLY A 61 31.82 15.74 -12.62
C GLY A 61 31.40 14.27 -12.65
N TYR A 62 31.07 13.71 -13.83
CA TYR A 62 30.62 12.33 -14.01
C TYR A 62 31.42 11.62 -15.12
N PRO A 63 32.76 11.47 -14.96
CA PRO A 63 33.64 11.00 -16.03
C PRO A 63 33.41 9.55 -16.45
N LYS A 64 32.66 8.78 -15.65
CA LYS A 64 32.32 7.38 -15.92
C LYS A 64 31.05 7.21 -16.75
N ASP A 65 30.27 8.28 -16.96
CA ASP A 65 28.93 8.18 -17.51
C ASP A 65 28.80 8.84 -18.87
N THR A 66 27.82 8.36 -19.64
CA THR A 66 27.33 9.03 -20.85
C THR A 66 25.83 9.21 -20.73
N PHE A 67 25.37 10.44 -20.89
CA PHE A 67 23.98 10.83 -20.73
C PHE A 67 23.32 11.06 -22.08
N ARG A 68 21.99 11.13 -22.08
CA ARG A 68 21.18 11.48 -23.25
C ARG A 68 20.32 12.69 -22.93
N VAL A 69 20.22 13.59 -23.90
CA VAL A 69 19.27 14.70 -23.89
C VAL A 69 18.34 14.54 -25.08
N ALA A 70 17.05 14.69 -24.85
CA ALA A 70 16.02 14.61 -25.87
C ALA A 70 15.26 15.92 -25.98
N CYS A 71 15.09 16.39 -27.22
CA CYS A 71 14.00 17.28 -27.55
C CYS A 71 12.81 16.42 -28.02
N TYR A 72 11.64 16.61 -27.43
CA TYR A 72 10.42 15.91 -27.81
C TYR A 72 9.36 16.88 -28.33
N ILE A 73 8.52 16.37 -29.23
CA ILE A 73 7.33 17.03 -29.75
C ILE A 73 6.19 16.03 -29.67
N SER A 74 5.24 16.26 -28.77
CA SER A 74 4.18 15.32 -28.46
C SER A 74 2.79 15.89 -28.70
N SER A 75 1.85 14.97 -28.88
CA SER A 75 0.45 15.26 -29.11
C SER A 75 -0.34 15.07 -27.82
N TYR A 76 -0.96 16.15 -27.31
CA TYR A 76 -1.87 16.09 -26.17
C TYR A 76 -2.89 17.24 -26.22
N PRO A 77 -4.19 17.02 -25.98
CA PRO A 77 -4.85 15.74 -25.64
C PRO A 77 -5.24 14.90 -26.87
N PHE A 78 -5.16 15.45 -28.09
CA PHE A 78 -5.58 14.77 -29.31
C PHE A 78 -4.41 14.05 -29.99
N PRO A 79 -4.53 12.75 -30.32
CA PRO A 79 -3.55 12.05 -31.15
C PRO A 79 -3.32 12.77 -32.49
N MET A 80 -2.09 12.76 -33.00
CA MET A 80 -1.66 13.38 -34.27
C MET A 80 -1.60 14.92 -34.31
N MET A 81 -2.12 15.64 -33.31
CA MET A 81 -1.91 17.08 -33.16
C MET A 81 -0.75 17.36 -32.20
N LYS A 82 0.44 17.58 -32.77
CA LYS A 82 1.65 17.95 -32.03
C LYS A 82 1.54 19.36 -31.47
N THR A 83 1.18 19.46 -30.20
CA THR A 83 0.88 20.73 -29.51
C THR A 83 1.87 21.04 -28.39
N ARG A 84 2.67 20.05 -27.96
CA ARG A 84 3.65 20.19 -26.88
C ARG A 84 5.05 19.95 -27.40
N LYS A 85 6.01 20.73 -26.89
CA LYS A 85 7.44 20.49 -27.10
C LYS A 85 8.21 20.75 -25.81
N GLY A 86 9.33 20.06 -25.62
CA GLY A 86 10.19 20.25 -24.45
C GLY A 86 11.55 19.60 -24.61
N ILE A 87 12.40 19.78 -23.59
CA ILE A 87 13.70 19.13 -23.46
C ILE A 87 13.72 18.33 -22.17
N ILE A 88 14.24 17.10 -22.22
CA ILE A 88 14.41 16.21 -21.07
C ILE A 88 15.78 15.53 -21.13
N THR A 89 16.38 15.27 -19.97
CA THR A 89 17.61 14.46 -19.87
C THR A 89 17.32 13.21 -19.09
N ASP A 90 18.11 12.17 -19.33
CA ASP A 90 18.06 10.94 -18.53
C ASP A 90 19.14 10.88 -17.44
N PHE A 91 19.68 12.04 -17.06
CA PHE A 91 20.74 12.19 -16.06
C PHE A 91 20.44 11.42 -14.77
N ASP A 92 19.30 11.70 -14.12
CA ASP A 92 18.94 11.08 -12.83
C ASP A 92 18.88 9.55 -12.96
N LYS A 93 18.31 9.07 -14.07
CA LYS A 93 18.21 7.63 -14.39
C LYS A 93 19.60 7.00 -14.52
N VAL A 94 20.52 7.62 -15.26
CA VAL A 94 21.87 7.06 -15.49
C VAL A 94 22.65 7.00 -14.18
N VAL A 95 22.66 8.09 -13.41
CA VAL A 95 23.37 8.14 -12.12
C VAL A 95 22.79 7.12 -11.14
N THR A 96 21.47 7.08 -10.95
CA THR A 96 20.84 6.13 -10.02
C THR A 96 21.07 4.68 -10.42
N LEU A 97 20.98 4.33 -11.71
CA LEU A 97 21.24 2.95 -12.17
C LEU A 97 22.69 2.51 -11.96
N ARG A 98 23.66 3.39 -12.19
CA ARG A 98 25.06 3.11 -11.86
C ARG A 98 25.21 2.87 -10.35
N CYS A 99 24.67 3.76 -9.53
CA CYS A 99 24.76 3.65 -8.08
C CYS A 99 24.09 2.37 -7.56
N ALA A 100 22.93 2.00 -8.10
CA ALA A 100 22.28 0.73 -7.77
C ALA A 100 23.19 -0.46 -8.07
N LYS A 101 23.85 -0.47 -9.23
CA LYS A 101 24.79 -1.54 -9.60
C LYS A 101 26.02 -1.59 -8.69
N GLU A 102 26.60 -0.45 -8.36
CA GLU A 102 27.75 -0.38 -7.44
C GLU A 102 27.35 -0.77 -6.01
N PHE A 103 26.15 -0.36 -5.57
CA PHE A 103 25.54 -0.76 -4.30
C PHE A 103 25.37 -2.28 -4.22
N GLU A 104 24.82 -2.91 -5.26
CA GLU A 104 24.66 -4.37 -5.38
C GLU A 104 26.00 -5.11 -5.34
N GLN A 105 27.06 -4.52 -5.89
CA GLN A 105 28.38 -5.14 -5.96
C GLN A 105 29.15 -5.10 -4.63
N GLY A 106 28.88 -4.11 -3.77
CA GLY A 106 29.58 -3.87 -2.52
C GLY A 106 28.65 -3.76 -1.31
N PRO A 107 28.10 -2.56 -1.00
CA PRO A 107 27.31 -2.31 0.21
C PRO A 107 26.19 -3.32 0.49
N LEU A 108 25.41 -3.72 -0.53
CA LEU A 108 24.32 -4.68 -0.36
C LEU A 108 24.82 -6.03 0.18
N LYS A 109 26.00 -6.49 -0.26
CA LYS A 109 26.60 -7.75 0.19
C LYS A 109 27.02 -7.75 1.66
N GLN A 110 27.12 -6.58 2.29
CA GLN A 110 27.43 -6.45 3.71
C GLN A 110 26.19 -6.64 4.59
N LEU A 111 24.98 -6.56 4.01
CA LEU A 111 23.73 -6.82 4.72
C LEU A 111 23.49 -8.33 4.86
N ASP A 112 22.60 -8.75 5.76
CA ASP A 112 22.24 -10.17 5.90
C ASP A 112 21.48 -10.69 4.66
N ALA A 113 21.53 -12.00 4.44
CA ALA A 113 20.91 -12.63 3.26
C ALA A 113 19.39 -12.37 3.17
N ALA A 114 18.70 -12.24 4.31
CA ALA A 114 17.27 -11.95 4.31
C ALA A 114 16.98 -10.51 3.87
N THR A 115 17.84 -9.55 4.21
CA THR A 115 17.74 -8.17 3.72
C THR A 115 18.17 -8.06 2.24
N GLN A 116 19.15 -8.84 1.80
CA GLN A 116 19.55 -8.82 0.39
C GLN A 116 18.44 -9.30 -0.55
N ARG A 117 17.68 -10.32 -0.14
CA ARG A 117 16.68 -10.97 -1.01
C ARG A 117 15.54 -10.05 -1.45
N ILE A 118 15.22 -9.02 -0.66
CA ILE A 118 14.05 -8.17 -0.90
C ILE A 118 14.31 -7.11 -1.96
N TRP A 119 15.57 -6.86 -2.33
CA TRP A 119 15.95 -5.84 -3.30
C TRP A 119 15.65 -6.25 -4.74
N ARG A 120 14.82 -5.46 -5.43
CA ARG A 120 14.69 -5.49 -6.90
C ARG A 120 15.00 -4.10 -7.45
N PRO A 121 16.07 -3.94 -8.24
CA PRO A 121 16.50 -2.62 -8.71
C PRO A 121 15.50 -2.00 -9.68
N PHE A 122 15.64 -0.69 -9.88
CA PHE A 122 14.75 0.16 -10.63
C PHE A 122 14.45 -0.33 -12.07
N PRO A 123 13.17 -0.42 -12.47
CA PRO A 123 12.79 -0.69 -13.86
C PRO A 123 13.28 0.40 -14.80
N VAL A 124 13.96 0.02 -15.88
CA VAL A 124 14.47 0.96 -16.88
C VAL A 124 13.33 1.39 -17.80
N ARG A 125 13.06 2.70 -17.85
CA ARG A 125 12.23 3.34 -18.88
C ARG A 125 13.13 4.22 -19.76
N ASP A 126 12.60 4.84 -20.81
CA ASP A 126 13.43 5.56 -21.78
C ASP A 126 14.20 6.74 -21.14
N PHE A 127 13.55 7.89 -20.93
CA PHE A 127 14.17 9.07 -20.29
C PHE A 127 13.91 9.18 -18.78
N SER A 128 13.28 8.17 -18.19
CA SER A 128 12.92 8.16 -16.77
C SER A 128 13.29 6.84 -16.12
N LEU A 129 13.26 6.84 -14.80
CA LEU A 129 13.43 5.65 -13.98
C LEU A 129 12.05 5.24 -13.42
N GLY A 130 11.72 3.95 -13.42
CA GLY A 130 10.59 3.44 -12.63
C GLY A 130 10.98 3.39 -11.15
N ALA A 131 10.03 3.14 -10.25
CA ALA A 131 10.35 2.92 -8.84
C ALA A 131 10.97 1.54 -8.61
N ALA A 132 11.95 1.44 -7.72
CA ALA A 132 12.50 0.15 -7.29
C ALA A 132 11.44 -0.63 -6.48
N THR A 133 11.44 -1.95 -6.60
CA THR A 133 10.49 -2.80 -5.87
C THR A 133 11.20 -3.50 -4.72
N LEU A 134 10.61 -3.46 -3.53
CA LEU A 134 11.02 -4.25 -2.39
C LEU A 134 9.98 -5.34 -2.15
N ALA A 135 10.36 -6.58 -2.44
CA ALA A 135 9.49 -7.74 -2.32
C ALA A 135 9.53 -8.27 -0.88
N LEU A 136 8.45 -8.04 -0.13
CA LEU A 136 8.32 -8.35 1.27
C LEU A 136 7.44 -9.59 1.44
N GLU A 137 7.86 -10.52 2.28
CA GLU A 137 7.05 -11.72 2.59
C GLU A 137 6.74 -11.84 4.08
N THR A 138 7.40 -11.09 4.95
CA THR A 138 7.19 -11.14 6.39
C THR A 138 7.11 -9.74 6.98
N MET A 139 6.47 -9.62 8.13
CA MET A 139 6.43 -8.39 8.92
C MET A 139 7.85 -7.87 9.21
N ASP A 140 8.80 -8.77 9.45
CA ASP A 140 10.20 -8.39 9.65
C ASP A 140 10.83 -7.77 8.39
N ASP A 141 10.36 -8.15 7.20
CA ASP A 141 10.85 -7.58 5.94
C ASP A 141 10.47 -6.10 5.79
N ILE A 142 9.41 -5.64 6.46
CA ILE A 142 9.06 -4.21 6.51
C ILE A 142 10.22 -3.42 7.13
N TRP A 143 10.76 -3.90 8.24
CA TRP A 143 11.90 -3.27 8.90
C TRP A 143 13.22 -3.47 8.14
N ARG A 144 13.37 -4.58 7.39
CA ARG A 144 14.50 -4.76 6.45
C ARG A 144 14.42 -3.74 5.31
N ALA A 145 13.23 -3.48 4.77
CA ALA A 145 13.01 -2.51 3.71
C ALA A 145 13.42 -1.11 4.15
N LYS A 146 13.02 -0.70 5.37
CA LYS A 146 13.47 0.57 5.97
C LYS A 146 15.00 0.68 5.96
N ARG A 147 15.70 -0.28 6.58
CA ARG A 147 17.16 -0.27 6.66
C ARG A 147 17.83 -0.28 5.29
N LEU A 148 17.26 -1.01 4.34
CA LEU A 148 17.81 -1.11 2.99
C LEU A 148 17.67 0.21 2.23
N ILE A 149 16.50 0.85 2.29
CA ILE A 149 16.28 2.18 1.67
C ILE A 149 17.24 3.18 2.30
N GLU A 150 17.35 3.22 3.63
CA GLU A 150 18.27 4.12 4.33
C GLU A 150 19.72 3.91 3.90
N ALA A 151 20.16 2.65 3.78
CA ALA A 151 21.51 2.32 3.34
C ALA A 151 21.77 2.74 1.88
N PHE A 152 20.82 2.52 0.99
CA PHE A 152 20.96 2.88 -0.42
C PHE A 152 20.90 4.39 -0.65
N GLU A 153 19.99 5.11 0.02
CA GLU A 153 19.90 6.58 -0.07
C GLU A 153 21.14 7.25 0.53
N LEU A 154 21.66 6.76 1.66
CA LEU A 154 22.93 7.22 2.22
C LEU A 154 24.09 6.99 1.24
N TYR A 155 24.11 5.85 0.55
CA TYR A 155 25.09 5.58 -0.49
C TYR A 155 24.98 6.55 -1.68
N LEU A 156 23.76 6.79 -2.17
CA LEU A 156 23.49 7.68 -3.31
C LEU A 156 23.81 9.14 -3.01
N SER A 157 23.59 9.61 -1.78
CA SER A 157 23.86 10.99 -1.36
C SER A 157 25.30 11.44 -1.61
N LYS A 158 26.25 10.50 -1.71
CA LYS A 158 27.67 10.76 -2.00
C LYS A 158 27.92 11.26 -3.41
N GLU A 159 26.99 11.03 -4.34
CA GLU A 159 27.12 11.41 -5.74
C GLU A 159 26.53 12.81 -6.04
N ASN A 160 26.20 13.61 -5.03
CA ASN A 160 25.52 14.92 -5.19
C ASN A 160 24.23 14.85 -6.04
N ASN A 161 23.65 13.65 -6.19
CA ASN A 161 22.41 13.43 -6.90
C ASN A 161 21.24 13.55 -5.91
N LEU A 162 20.66 14.75 -5.83
CA LEU A 162 19.64 15.09 -4.82
C LEU A 162 18.20 14.83 -5.30
N LYS A 163 17.99 14.04 -6.37
CA LYS A 163 16.64 13.77 -6.83
C LYS A 163 15.99 12.62 -6.06
N GLU A 164 14.71 12.85 -5.78
CA GLU A 164 13.79 11.92 -5.12
C GLU A 164 13.70 10.59 -5.88
N ASN A 165 14.18 9.49 -5.28
CA ASN A 165 13.89 8.15 -5.78
C ASN A 165 12.51 7.70 -5.32
N GLN A 166 11.96 6.75 -6.07
CA GLN A 166 10.66 6.15 -5.78
C GLN A 166 10.84 4.68 -5.43
N TYR A 167 10.07 4.22 -4.44
CA TYR A 167 10.06 2.83 -4.00
C TYR A 167 8.64 2.29 -3.95
N TYR A 168 8.48 1.04 -4.37
CA TYR A 168 7.30 0.24 -4.13
C TYR A 168 7.60 -0.81 -3.07
N LEU A 169 6.89 -0.75 -1.96
CA LEU A 169 6.86 -1.84 -1.00
C LEU A 169 5.74 -2.80 -1.44
N ARG A 170 6.12 -4.01 -1.85
CA ARG A 170 5.19 -5.06 -2.30
C ARG A 170 5.17 -6.15 -1.23
N MET A 171 4.09 -6.23 -0.46
CA MET A 171 3.92 -7.25 0.59
C MET A 171 2.97 -8.34 0.14
N TYR A 172 3.46 -9.56 -0.09
CA TYR A 172 2.61 -10.68 -0.44
C TYR A 172 1.76 -11.10 0.76
N LEU A 173 0.47 -11.35 0.54
CA LEU A 173 -0.44 -11.86 1.56
C LEU A 173 -0.48 -13.39 1.51
N GLN A 174 -0.44 -14.05 2.66
CA GLN A 174 -0.64 -15.50 2.80
C GLN A 174 -2.08 -15.80 3.23
N GLY A 175 -2.74 -16.76 2.56
CA GLY A 175 -4.10 -17.22 2.88
C GLY A 175 -5.09 -17.06 1.72
N GLU A 176 -6.35 -17.48 1.92
CA GLU A 176 -7.46 -17.21 0.97
C GLU A 176 -7.91 -15.74 1.05
N CYS A 177 -6.94 -14.80 1.01
CA CYS A 177 -7.14 -13.35 1.13
C CYS A 177 -8.01 -12.75 0.00
N TYR A 178 -8.36 -13.54 -1.01
CA TYR A 178 -9.00 -13.10 -2.24
C TYR A 178 -10.53 -12.97 -2.15
N LYS A 179 -11.15 -13.27 -1.01
CA LYS A 179 -12.60 -13.10 -0.80
C LYS A 179 -13.00 -11.83 -0.05
N LEU A 180 -12.03 -11.02 0.41
CA LEU A 180 -12.27 -9.80 1.20
C LEU A 180 -12.74 -8.59 0.37
N GLU A 181 -12.91 -8.73 -0.95
CA GLU A 181 -13.29 -7.63 -1.84
C GLU A 181 -14.53 -7.98 -2.66
N TYR A 182 -15.70 -7.96 -2.03
CA TYR A 182 -16.87 -7.56 -2.78
C TYR A 182 -16.85 -6.04 -2.93
N GLY A 183 -16.51 -5.57 -4.13
CA GLY A 183 -16.86 -4.23 -4.62
C GLY A 183 -15.84 -3.10 -4.48
N LYS A 184 -14.90 -3.12 -3.53
CA LYS A 184 -13.79 -2.14 -3.49
C LYS A 184 -12.54 -2.75 -2.89
N ARG A 185 -11.41 -2.43 -3.54
CA ARG A 185 -10.09 -2.84 -3.06
C ARG A 185 -9.90 -2.45 -1.61
N SER A 186 -9.38 -3.36 -0.79
CA SER A 186 -8.65 -2.96 0.42
C SER A 186 -7.72 -1.82 0.03
N PRO A 187 -7.67 -0.68 0.75
CA PRO A 187 -6.84 0.45 0.32
C PRO A 187 -5.38 -0.02 0.14
N GLY A 188 -4.96 -0.18 -1.12
CA GLY A 188 -3.61 -0.65 -1.48
C GLY A 188 -3.44 -2.12 -1.89
N ALA A 189 -4.49 -2.97 -1.90
CA ALA A 189 -4.37 -4.33 -2.45
C ALA A 189 -4.40 -4.28 -3.98
N GLU A 190 -3.33 -4.72 -4.64
CA GLU A 190 -3.24 -4.84 -6.09
C GLU A 190 -3.16 -6.32 -6.49
N SER A 191 -3.54 -6.62 -7.72
CA SER A 191 -3.29 -7.92 -8.33
C SER A 191 -2.40 -7.73 -9.55
N ASP A 192 -1.58 -8.74 -9.87
CA ASP A 192 -0.59 -8.76 -10.96
C ASP A 192 -1.20 -8.61 -12.38
N GLN A 193 -2.44 -8.15 -12.54
CA GLN A 193 -3.06 -7.95 -13.84
C GLN A 193 -2.49 -6.73 -14.60
N ASP A 194 -1.89 -5.77 -13.89
CA ASP A 194 -1.46 -4.49 -14.46
C ASP A 194 0.06 -4.36 -14.68
N GLU A 195 0.89 -5.27 -14.17
CA GLU A 195 2.34 -5.27 -14.37
C GLU A 195 2.79 -6.43 -15.29
N LYS A 196 3.76 -6.14 -16.18
CA LYS A 196 4.41 -7.16 -17.02
C LYS A 196 5.39 -7.97 -16.17
N ASP A 197 4.89 -8.65 -15.16
CA ASP A 197 5.71 -9.50 -14.30
C ASP A 197 5.97 -10.86 -14.98
N ASP A 198 7.01 -11.55 -14.50
CA ASP A 198 7.51 -12.81 -15.05
C ASP A 198 6.34 -13.79 -15.29
N PRO A 199 6.15 -14.31 -16.52
CA PRO A 199 5.06 -15.25 -16.82
C PRO A 199 5.11 -16.55 -15.98
N ASN A 200 6.22 -16.82 -15.28
CA ASN A 200 6.37 -17.94 -14.35
C ASN A 200 6.03 -17.59 -12.89
N GLU A 201 5.78 -16.31 -12.56
CA GLU A 201 5.43 -15.91 -11.20
C GLU A 201 3.99 -16.31 -10.90
N THR A 202 3.80 -17.07 -9.82
CA THR A 202 2.46 -17.41 -9.35
C THR A 202 1.77 -16.13 -8.94
N LYS A 203 0.61 -15.81 -9.55
CA LYS A 203 -0.18 -14.64 -9.18
C LYS A 203 -0.55 -14.74 -7.70
N ARG A 204 0.08 -13.92 -6.86
CA ARG A 204 -0.13 -13.89 -5.42
C ARG A 204 -0.67 -12.52 -5.05
N PRO A 205 -1.76 -12.43 -4.28
CA PRO A 205 -2.25 -11.13 -3.85
C PRO A 205 -1.19 -10.41 -3.00
N TYR A 206 -1.09 -9.10 -3.18
CA TYR A 206 -0.15 -8.28 -2.41
C TYR A 206 -0.76 -6.92 -2.06
N MET A 207 -0.30 -6.36 -0.94
CA MET A 207 -0.46 -4.94 -0.66
C MET A 207 0.70 -4.18 -1.29
N ARG A 208 0.39 -3.06 -1.95
CA ARG A 208 1.36 -2.17 -2.57
C ARG A 208 1.27 -0.78 -1.97
N TYR A 209 2.42 -0.26 -1.56
CA TYR A 209 2.55 1.12 -1.13
C TYR A 209 3.57 1.83 -2.00
N HIS A 210 3.15 2.95 -2.61
CA HIS A 210 4.03 3.84 -3.33
C HIS A 210 4.59 4.87 -2.37
N TYR A 211 5.91 4.92 -2.28
CA TYR A 211 6.60 5.89 -1.48
C TYR A 211 7.40 6.86 -2.37
N TYR A 212 7.08 8.15 -2.20
CA TYR A 212 7.84 9.30 -2.73
C TYR A 212 8.77 9.81 -1.62
N TYR A 213 9.91 10.40 -2.01
CA TYR A 213 10.98 10.79 -1.10
C TYR A 213 10.52 11.76 -0.01
N TYR A 214 10.28 11.21 1.18
CA TYR A 214 10.12 11.92 2.44
C TYR A 214 10.75 11.04 3.52
N HIS A 215 12.09 10.98 3.55
CA HIS A 215 12.85 10.07 4.43
C HIS A 215 12.31 10.02 5.88
N ASP A 216 11.80 11.15 6.37
CA ASP A 216 11.14 11.34 7.67
C ASP A 216 9.85 10.53 7.86
N LYS A 217 9.19 10.09 6.78
CA LYS A 217 7.92 9.34 6.78
C LYS A 217 8.06 7.85 6.55
N LEU A 218 9.28 7.35 6.30
CA LEU A 218 9.47 5.91 6.05
C LEU A 218 9.08 5.06 7.26
N GLU A 219 9.34 5.55 8.47
CA GLU A 219 8.93 4.87 9.69
C GLU A 219 7.41 4.83 9.85
N GLU A 220 6.71 5.94 9.58
CA GLU A 220 5.24 6.00 9.59
C GLU A 220 4.65 4.99 8.61
N LEU A 221 5.18 4.93 7.38
CA LEU A 221 4.74 3.96 6.37
C LEU A 221 4.98 2.51 6.82
N CYS A 222 6.14 2.20 7.40
CA CYS A 222 6.42 0.88 7.94
C CYS A 222 5.44 0.48 9.06
N ILE A 223 5.07 1.45 9.91
CA ILE A 223 4.07 1.24 10.98
C ILE A 223 2.69 0.98 10.38
N ASP A 224 2.29 1.76 9.38
CA ASP A 224 1.01 1.56 8.67
C ASP A 224 0.94 0.18 8.02
N MET A 225 2.00 -0.25 7.33
CA MET A 225 2.06 -1.60 6.76
C MET A 225 1.95 -2.70 7.83
N CYS A 226 2.64 -2.56 8.96
CA CYS A 226 2.51 -3.49 10.10
C CYS A 226 1.07 -3.53 10.63
N ASN A 227 0.47 -2.36 10.80
CA ASN A 227 -0.89 -2.19 11.30
C ASN A 227 -1.92 -2.82 10.36
N GLU A 228 -1.81 -2.60 9.05
CA GLU A 228 -2.66 -3.24 8.05
C GLU A 228 -2.52 -4.75 8.11
N LEU A 229 -1.29 -5.27 8.08
CA LEU A 229 -1.01 -6.70 8.14
C LEU A 229 -1.70 -7.36 9.34
N ILE A 230 -1.53 -6.79 10.54
CA ILE A 230 -2.12 -7.34 11.77
C ILE A 230 -3.65 -7.33 11.75
N LYS A 231 -4.27 -6.24 11.25
CA LYS A 231 -5.72 -6.19 11.07
C LYS A 231 -6.19 -7.31 10.12
N TYR A 232 -5.50 -7.53 9.01
CA TYR A 232 -5.85 -8.61 8.07
C TYR A 232 -5.72 -9.99 8.69
N HIS A 233 -4.58 -10.31 9.31
CA HIS A 233 -4.35 -11.64 9.91
C HIS A 233 -5.42 -12.01 10.93
N GLN A 234 -5.79 -11.07 11.80
CA GLN A 234 -6.79 -11.37 12.81
C GLN A 234 -8.20 -11.52 12.25
N ARG A 235 -8.56 -10.80 11.18
CA ARG A 235 -9.86 -10.96 10.52
C ARG A 235 -10.00 -12.35 9.90
N MET A 236 -8.92 -12.84 9.29
CA MET A 236 -8.88 -14.14 8.60
C MET A 236 -8.62 -15.32 9.54
N ALA A 237 -8.15 -15.06 10.76
CA ALA A 237 -7.66 -16.10 11.69
C ALA A 237 -6.58 -17.00 11.07
N ASP A 238 -5.75 -16.42 10.20
CA ASP A 238 -4.68 -17.10 9.47
C ASP A 238 -3.31 -16.73 10.06
N GLU A 239 -2.47 -17.74 10.29
CA GLU A 239 -1.05 -17.58 10.60
C GLU A 239 -0.27 -17.39 9.30
N GLY A 240 0.60 -16.38 9.26
CA GLY A 240 1.41 -16.10 8.07
C GLY A 240 2.18 -14.80 8.16
N ASN A 241 3.10 -14.58 7.23
CA ASN A 241 3.86 -13.33 7.08
C ASN A 241 4.49 -12.78 8.39
N GLY A 242 4.88 -13.65 9.33
CA GLY A 242 5.46 -13.23 10.63
C GLY A 242 4.44 -12.78 11.69
N VAL A 243 3.14 -12.87 11.41
CA VAL A 243 2.08 -12.65 12.41
C VAL A 243 1.66 -13.99 13.01
N ASN A 244 1.71 -14.04 14.34
CA ASN A 244 1.28 -15.15 15.19
C ASN A 244 0.77 -14.59 16.53
N ASP A 245 0.26 -15.44 17.42
CA ASP A 245 -0.26 -15.03 18.73
C ASP A 245 0.72 -14.19 19.54
N LYS A 246 2.02 -14.53 19.50
CA LYS A 246 3.05 -13.80 20.25
C LYS A 246 3.29 -12.41 19.66
N THR A 247 3.47 -12.31 18.33
CA THR A 247 3.75 -11.02 17.67
C THR A 247 2.53 -10.12 17.67
N PHE A 248 1.33 -10.70 17.50
CA PHE A 248 0.06 -10.00 17.69
C PHE A 248 -0.05 -9.42 19.10
N GLN A 249 0.20 -10.24 20.13
CA GLN A 249 0.08 -9.79 21.52
C GLN A 249 1.04 -8.65 21.83
N LEU A 250 2.29 -8.76 21.37
CA LEU A 250 3.30 -7.71 21.55
C LEU A 250 2.87 -6.40 20.87
N TRP A 251 2.34 -6.47 19.66
CA TRP A 251 1.80 -5.32 18.96
C TRP A 251 0.61 -4.70 19.70
N ALA A 252 -0.32 -5.53 20.19
CA ALA A 252 -1.51 -5.06 20.88
C ALA A 252 -1.16 -4.33 22.20
N GLU A 253 -0.18 -4.83 22.94
CA GLU A 253 0.33 -4.13 24.13
C GLU A 253 1.04 -2.82 23.78
N ASN A 254 1.78 -2.79 22.67
CA ASN A 254 2.36 -1.55 22.17
C ASN A 254 1.28 -0.52 21.80
N GLN A 255 0.18 -0.93 21.14
CA GLN A 255 -0.95 -0.06 20.84
C GLN A 255 -1.60 0.51 22.10
N LEU A 256 -1.77 -0.31 23.15
CA LEU A 256 -2.28 0.15 24.45
C LEU A 256 -1.34 1.18 25.11
N ARG A 257 -0.02 0.97 25.04
CA ARG A 257 0.97 1.95 25.54
C ARG A 257 0.91 3.25 24.77
N LEU A 258 0.86 3.20 23.44
CA LEU A 258 0.73 4.37 22.59
C LEU A 258 -0.58 5.12 22.87
N LYS A 259 -1.69 4.41 23.14
CA LYS A 259 -2.99 5.03 23.47
C LYS A 259 -2.93 5.75 24.82
N ALA A 260 -2.31 5.14 25.83
CA ALA A 260 -2.10 5.77 27.13
C ALA A 260 -1.23 7.03 26.99
N GLN A 261 -0.10 6.93 26.29
CA GLN A 261 0.77 8.09 26.01
C GLN A 261 0.00 9.20 25.29
N TRP A 262 -0.73 8.86 24.22
CA TRP A 262 -1.53 9.82 23.46
C TRP A 262 -2.57 10.57 24.30
N GLN A 263 -3.17 9.90 25.31
CA GLN A 263 -4.13 10.51 26.23
C GLN A 263 -3.48 11.47 27.23
N GLU A 264 -2.22 11.21 27.62
CA GLU A 264 -1.46 12.02 28.58
C GLU A 264 -0.70 13.17 27.91
N THR A 265 -0.37 13.05 26.63
CA THR A 265 0.38 14.05 25.87
C THR A 265 -0.41 15.36 25.73
N THR A 266 0.20 16.46 26.20
CA THR A 266 -0.34 17.82 26.09
C THR A 266 0.20 18.59 24.88
N ASN A 267 1.32 18.15 24.30
CA ASN A 267 1.91 18.72 23.08
C ASN A 267 1.12 18.28 21.84
N GLU A 268 0.65 19.22 21.02
CA GLU A 268 -0.19 18.90 19.87
C GLU A 268 0.54 18.16 18.74
N GLU A 269 1.81 18.48 18.48
CA GLU A 269 2.62 17.82 17.44
C GLU A 269 2.93 16.37 17.81
N GLU A 270 3.31 16.14 19.07
CA GLU A 270 3.55 14.79 19.60
C GLU A 270 2.25 13.98 19.62
N ARG A 271 1.14 14.61 20.01
CA ARG A 271 -0.19 13.98 19.99
C ARG A 271 -0.61 13.60 18.57
N ASP A 272 -0.38 14.44 17.56
CA ASP A 272 -0.67 14.14 16.15
C ASP A 272 0.23 13.00 15.62
N SER A 273 1.51 13.02 15.98
CA SER A 273 2.46 11.95 15.63
C SER A 273 2.05 10.59 16.22
N LEU A 274 1.70 10.55 17.50
CA LEU A 274 1.19 9.34 18.15
C LEU A 274 -0.13 8.87 17.51
N TYR A 275 -1.02 9.81 17.19
CA TYR A 275 -2.30 9.50 16.54
C TYR A 275 -2.13 8.78 15.20
N LYS A 276 -1.16 9.19 14.37
CA LYS A 276 -0.87 8.53 13.07
C LYS A 276 -0.46 7.07 13.21
N ARG A 277 0.17 6.72 14.34
CA ARG A 277 0.66 5.35 14.60
C ARG A 277 -0.40 4.44 15.25
N LEU A 278 -1.49 5.02 15.74
CA LEU A 278 -2.53 4.35 16.52
C LEU A 278 -3.60 3.72 15.63
N VAL A 279 -3.82 2.42 15.82
CA VAL A 279 -4.96 1.71 15.23
C VAL A 279 -6.18 1.80 16.13
N ILE A 280 -5.99 1.75 17.44
CA ILE A 280 -7.06 1.86 18.45
C ILE A 280 -7.45 3.33 18.71
N ALA A 281 -7.95 3.99 17.66
CA ALA A 281 -8.28 5.43 17.67
C ALA A 281 -9.72 5.74 18.10
N THR A 282 -10.10 7.02 18.16
CA THR A 282 -11.43 7.51 18.58
C THR A 282 -12.23 8.14 17.43
N LYS A 283 -12.24 7.48 16.26
CA LYS A 283 -13.12 7.88 15.14
C LYS A 283 -14.49 7.22 15.29
N SER A 284 -15.48 7.70 14.53
CA SER A 284 -16.83 7.11 14.48
C SER A 284 -16.86 5.62 14.14
N ILE A 285 -15.80 5.10 13.51
CA ILE A 285 -15.49 3.68 13.37
C ILE A 285 -14.02 3.53 13.73
N HIS A 286 -13.73 2.67 14.70
CA HIS A 286 -12.39 2.45 15.22
C HIS A 286 -12.21 1.00 15.67
N TYR A 287 -11.05 0.69 16.24
CA TYR A 287 -10.73 -0.63 16.76
C TYR A 287 -10.56 -0.58 18.27
N ASP A 288 -11.04 -1.62 18.95
CA ASP A 288 -10.79 -1.85 20.37
C ASP A 288 -10.21 -3.25 20.59
N LEU A 289 -9.51 -3.41 21.71
CA LEU A 289 -8.98 -4.69 22.15
C LEU A 289 -9.87 -5.26 23.25
N ILE A 290 -10.24 -6.53 23.14
CA ILE A 290 -10.96 -7.25 24.19
C ILE A 290 -10.08 -8.34 24.82
N ASP A 291 -10.15 -8.44 26.14
CA ASP A 291 -9.50 -9.46 26.96
C ASP A 291 -10.46 -10.61 27.23
N LEU A 292 -10.17 -11.75 26.63
CA LEU A 292 -10.97 -12.97 26.76
C LEU A 292 -10.62 -13.78 28.02
N GLY A 293 -9.75 -13.26 28.89
CA GLY A 293 -9.17 -13.96 30.03
C GLY A 293 -7.86 -14.68 29.69
N GLU A 294 -7.50 -14.76 28.41
CA GLU A 294 -6.28 -15.37 27.90
C GLU A 294 -5.74 -14.55 26.71
N LYS A 295 -4.41 -14.43 26.61
CA LYS A 295 -3.72 -13.82 25.46
C LYS A 295 -3.75 -14.78 24.25
N PRO A 296 -3.70 -14.28 23.00
CA PRO A 296 -3.67 -12.86 22.63
C PRO A 296 -5.01 -12.15 22.81
N TYR A 297 -4.98 -10.83 22.94
CA TYR A 297 -6.17 -9.98 22.84
C TYR A 297 -6.89 -10.19 21.49
N MET A 298 -8.16 -9.83 21.44
CA MET A 298 -8.92 -9.79 20.17
C MET A 298 -9.17 -8.34 19.75
N LEU A 299 -8.79 -7.95 18.54
CA LEU A 299 -9.12 -6.63 17.97
C LEU A 299 -10.51 -6.72 17.34
N VAL A 300 -11.42 -5.86 17.78
CA VAL A 300 -12.79 -5.79 17.29
C VAL A 300 -13.05 -4.40 16.72
N VAL A 301 -13.97 -4.32 15.76
CA VAL A 301 -14.41 -3.04 15.22
C VAL A 301 -15.44 -2.44 16.18
N CYS A 302 -15.25 -1.19 16.56
CA CYS A 302 -16.20 -0.40 17.32
C CYS A 302 -16.78 0.68 16.40
N ALA A 303 -18.10 0.82 16.39
CA ALA A 303 -18.76 1.92 15.70
C ALA A 303 -19.53 2.80 16.69
N ASP A 304 -19.25 4.10 16.67
CA ASP A 304 -19.91 5.14 17.47
C ASP A 304 -20.98 5.91 16.67
N SER A 305 -21.08 5.66 15.35
CA SER A 305 -21.92 6.47 14.46
C SER A 305 -23.42 6.31 14.74
N ALA A 306 -24.13 7.44 14.73
CA ALA A 306 -25.59 7.53 14.84
C ALA A 306 -26.33 7.26 13.51
N TYR A 307 -25.66 6.79 12.47
CA TYR A 307 -26.25 6.67 11.14
C TYR A 307 -27.42 5.68 11.06
N ARG A 308 -27.57 4.78 12.05
CA ARG A 308 -28.76 3.92 12.23
C ARG A 308 -29.01 3.69 13.73
N GLU A 309 -30.27 3.60 14.16
CA GLU A 309 -30.67 3.42 15.59
C GLU A 309 -30.12 2.14 16.27
N THR A 310 -29.54 1.22 15.49
CA THR A 310 -28.90 -0.03 15.92
C THR A 310 -27.40 -0.11 15.59
N GLY A 311 -26.80 1.00 15.11
CA GLY A 311 -25.45 1.02 14.53
C GLY A 311 -24.29 1.20 15.52
N ARG A 312 -24.56 1.42 16.82
CA ARG A 312 -23.53 1.61 17.84
C ARG A 312 -23.21 0.31 18.58
N GLY A 313 -21.94 -0.10 18.59
CA GLY A 313 -21.48 -1.25 19.35
C GLY A 313 -20.20 -1.87 18.80
N LEU A 314 -19.86 -3.03 19.35
CA LEU A 314 -18.73 -3.84 18.92
C LEU A 314 -19.19 -4.88 17.89
N TYR A 315 -18.37 -5.07 16.85
CA TYR A 315 -18.63 -5.95 15.72
C TYR A 315 -17.52 -6.97 15.55
N PHE A 316 -17.93 -8.20 15.24
CA PHE A 316 -17.04 -9.34 15.10
C PHE A 316 -17.17 -9.95 13.71
N THR A 317 -16.04 -10.43 13.19
CA THR A 317 -16.00 -11.34 12.04
C THR A 317 -16.47 -12.74 12.42
N LEU A 318 -16.80 -13.59 11.44
CA LEU A 318 -17.16 -14.99 11.71
C LEU A 318 -16.00 -15.78 12.36
N PRO A 319 -14.75 -15.68 11.87
CA PRO A 319 -13.60 -16.28 12.56
C PRO A 319 -13.41 -15.77 14.00
N GLN A 320 -13.63 -14.47 14.24
CA GLN A 320 -13.57 -13.89 15.58
C GLN A 320 -14.67 -14.44 16.49
N LEU A 321 -15.92 -14.51 16.02
CA LEU A 321 -17.01 -15.13 16.78
C LEU A 321 -16.69 -16.59 17.12
N ARG A 322 -16.19 -17.37 16.16
CA ARG A 322 -15.84 -18.77 16.40
C ARG A 322 -14.79 -18.90 17.50
N THR A 323 -13.74 -18.07 17.43
CA THR A 323 -12.68 -18.01 18.43
C THR A 323 -13.23 -17.59 19.79
N PHE A 324 -14.10 -16.59 19.83
CA PHE A 324 -14.76 -16.10 21.03
C PHE A 324 -15.64 -17.19 21.67
N CYS A 325 -16.38 -17.96 20.86
CA CYS A 325 -17.17 -19.10 21.33
C CYS A 325 -16.31 -20.17 21.99
N LEU A 326 -15.19 -20.56 21.35
CA LEU A 326 -14.23 -21.52 21.90
C LEU A 326 -13.70 -21.06 23.27
N ARG A 327 -13.23 -19.81 23.35
CA ARG A 327 -12.71 -19.24 24.60
C ARG A 327 -13.78 -19.01 25.66
N SER A 328 -15.04 -18.91 25.26
CA SER A 328 -16.19 -18.87 26.17
C SER A 328 -16.64 -20.25 26.66
N GLY A 329 -15.96 -21.33 26.28
CA GLY A 329 -16.28 -22.70 26.70
C GLY A 329 -17.37 -23.37 25.86
N LEU A 330 -17.78 -22.76 24.75
CA LEU A 330 -18.69 -23.38 23.79
C LEU A 330 -17.92 -24.31 22.83
N LYS A 331 -18.65 -25.20 22.16
CA LYS A 331 -18.10 -26.21 21.25
C LYS A 331 -18.62 -25.98 19.83
N PRO A 332 -18.08 -25.01 19.08
CA PRO A 332 -18.46 -24.83 17.69
C PRO A 332 -17.99 -26.01 16.82
N GLU A 333 -18.86 -26.46 15.93
CA GLU A 333 -18.64 -27.52 14.95
C GLU A 333 -18.40 -26.88 13.57
N GLY A 334 -17.30 -27.20 12.91
CA GLY A 334 -16.88 -26.55 11.66
C GLY A 334 -15.60 -25.72 11.81
N LYS A 335 -15.21 -25.01 10.75
CA LYS A 335 -13.92 -24.30 10.63
C LYS A 335 -14.10 -22.91 10.01
N GLY A 336 -13.20 -22.00 10.39
CA GLY A 336 -13.12 -20.67 9.81
C GLY A 336 -14.45 -19.92 9.89
N ASP A 337 -14.98 -19.62 8.73
CA ASP A 337 -16.18 -18.84 8.49
C ASP A 337 -17.48 -19.66 8.43
N HIS A 338 -17.42 -20.99 8.31
CA HIS A 338 -18.59 -21.87 8.35
C HIS A 338 -18.58 -22.76 9.59
N PHE A 339 -19.47 -22.45 10.54
CA PHE A 339 -19.60 -23.24 11.77
C PHE A 339 -21.00 -23.20 12.38
N LYS A 340 -21.27 -24.21 13.22
CA LYS A 340 -22.45 -24.33 14.08
C LYS A 340 -22.07 -24.25 15.53
N VAL A 341 -22.90 -23.65 16.38
CA VAL A 341 -22.67 -23.63 17.83
C VAL A 341 -23.99 -23.64 18.59
N LYS A 342 -24.05 -24.41 19.68
CA LYS A 342 -25.16 -24.33 20.62
C LYS A 342 -24.88 -23.22 21.63
N GLY A 343 -25.72 -22.18 21.61
CA GLY A 343 -25.62 -21.06 22.54
C GLY A 343 -26.03 -21.43 23.97
N ILE A 344 -25.71 -20.55 24.92
CA ILE A 344 -26.14 -20.69 26.32
C ILE A 344 -27.66 -20.63 26.47
N ASP A 345 -28.36 -20.03 25.51
CA ASP A 345 -29.82 -19.98 25.43
C ASP A 345 -30.44 -21.29 24.91
N GLY A 346 -29.62 -22.32 24.66
CA GLY A 346 -30.03 -23.63 24.19
C GLY A 346 -30.32 -23.72 22.69
N SER A 347 -30.30 -22.60 21.96
CA SER A 347 -30.51 -22.59 20.51
C SER A 347 -29.25 -22.99 19.75
N TRP A 348 -29.43 -23.63 18.59
CA TRP A 348 -28.38 -23.86 17.62
C TRP A 348 -28.27 -22.68 16.66
N TYR A 349 -27.05 -22.20 16.45
CA TYR A 349 -26.69 -21.14 15.52
C TYR A 349 -25.80 -21.71 14.42
N GLU A 350 -26.04 -21.36 13.16
CA GLU A 350 -25.17 -21.67 12.03
C GLU A 350 -24.79 -20.39 11.30
N PHE A 351 -23.50 -20.21 11.04
CA PHE A 351 -22.92 -19.08 10.33
C PHE A 351 -22.15 -19.56 9.12
N SER A 352 -22.15 -18.75 8.05
CA SER A 352 -21.35 -18.97 6.84
C SER A 352 -21.23 -17.66 6.08
N THR A 353 -20.07 -17.37 5.49
CA THR A 353 -19.91 -16.30 4.48
C THR A 353 -20.80 -16.53 3.26
N LEU A 354 -21.18 -17.79 2.98
CA LEU A 354 -22.12 -18.14 1.92
C LEU A 354 -23.57 -17.76 2.23
N PHE A 355 -23.87 -17.34 3.47
CA PHE A 355 -25.20 -16.81 3.83
C PHE A 355 -25.32 -15.32 3.53
N TYR A 356 -24.64 -14.90 2.47
CA TYR A 356 -24.69 -13.56 1.89
C TYR A 356 -25.35 -13.65 0.51
N GLU A 357 -26.34 -12.78 0.30
CA GLU A 357 -27.09 -12.68 -0.93
C GLU A 357 -26.95 -11.26 -1.47
N GLU A 358 -26.23 -11.14 -2.58
CA GLU A 358 -26.14 -9.89 -3.34
C GLU A 358 -27.45 -9.59 -4.05
N LYS A 359 -27.88 -8.34 -3.97
CA LYS A 359 -29.02 -7.90 -4.77
C LYS A 359 -28.54 -7.48 -6.16
N LYS A 360 -28.96 -8.24 -7.17
CA LYS A 360 -28.71 -7.89 -8.57
C LYS A 360 -29.26 -6.50 -8.88
N ASP A 361 -28.46 -5.72 -9.62
CA ASP A 361 -28.78 -4.39 -10.13
C ASP A 361 -28.84 -3.25 -9.09
N ALA A 362 -28.42 -3.49 -7.85
CA ALA A 362 -28.23 -2.45 -6.84
C ALA A 362 -26.80 -1.89 -6.90
N VAL A 363 -26.65 -0.57 -6.74
CA VAL A 363 -25.34 0.07 -6.61
C VAL A 363 -25.08 0.32 -5.12
N GLY A 364 -24.30 -0.57 -4.49
CA GLY A 364 -23.82 -0.44 -3.11
C GLY A 364 -24.39 -1.51 -2.15
N PHE A 365 -23.71 -1.68 -1.01
CA PHE A 365 -23.97 -2.74 -0.02
C PHE A 365 -25.28 -2.58 0.78
N ASP A 366 -25.97 -1.44 0.63
CA ASP A 366 -27.16 -1.11 1.42
C ASP A 366 -28.38 -2.01 1.14
N GLU A 367 -28.37 -2.75 0.01
CA GLU A 367 -29.47 -3.63 -0.39
C GLU A 367 -29.14 -5.13 -0.32
N ASP A 368 -27.91 -5.49 0.05
CA ASP A 368 -27.52 -6.88 0.21
C ASP A 368 -28.10 -7.48 1.49
N THR A 369 -28.22 -8.82 1.53
CA THR A 369 -28.75 -9.52 2.70
C THR A 369 -27.75 -10.54 3.22
N PHE A 370 -27.34 -10.36 4.48
CA PHE A 370 -26.61 -11.37 5.24
C PHE A 370 -27.52 -11.99 6.30
N TYR A 371 -27.40 -13.29 6.52
CA TYR A 371 -28.22 -14.01 7.49
C TYR A 371 -27.45 -15.12 8.22
N TYR A 372 -28.02 -15.59 9.31
CA TYR A 372 -27.58 -16.82 10.00
C TYR A 372 -28.78 -17.74 10.23
N LEU A 373 -28.55 -19.01 10.54
CA LEU A 373 -29.63 -19.93 10.88
C LEU A 373 -29.70 -20.09 12.40
N ARG A 374 -30.90 -19.92 12.97
CA ARG A 374 -31.21 -20.25 14.37
C ARG A 374 -32.20 -21.41 14.41
N ASN A 375 -31.77 -22.56 14.92
CA ASN A 375 -32.53 -23.81 14.90
C ASN A 375 -33.04 -24.15 13.48
N GLY A 376 -32.19 -23.93 12.46
CA GLY A 376 -32.51 -24.12 11.05
C GLY A 376 -33.40 -23.03 10.41
N ARG A 377 -33.85 -22.03 11.17
CA ARG A 377 -34.63 -20.90 10.64
C ARG A 377 -33.71 -19.74 10.27
N ARG A 378 -33.91 -19.16 9.08
CA ARG A 378 -33.18 -17.98 8.61
C ARG A 378 -33.51 -16.75 9.45
N ILE A 379 -32.48 -16.07 9.94
CA ILE A 379 -32.54 -14.80 10.64
C ILE A 379 -31.67 -13.78 9.90
N ASN A 380 -32.30 -12.76 9.31
CA ASN A 380 -31.59 -11.73 8.57
C ASN A 380 -30.92 -10.74 9.53
N ILE A 381 -29.66 -10.41 9.23
CA ILE A 381 -28.91 -9.36 9.91
C ILE A 381 -29.22 -8.04 9.23
N LYS A 382 -29.79 -7.11 9.98
CA LYS A 382 -30.06 -5.76 9.47
C LYS A 382 -28.78 -4.94 9.52
N ASN A 383 -28.57 -4.09 8.52
CA ASN A 383 -27.57 -3.01 8.55
C ASN A 383 -26.11 -3.50 8.77
N PHE A 384 -25.71 -4.58 8.09
CA PHE A 384 -24.32 -5.05 8.14
C PHE A 384 -23.43 -4.26 7.16
N TRP A 385 -22.15 -4.09 7.51
CA TRP A 385 -21.20 -3.28 6.73
C TRP A 385 -20.56 -4.06 5.59
N THR A 386 -20.11 -5.27 5.89
CA THR A 386 -19.54 -6.24 4.95
C THR A 386 -19.79 -7.64 5.52
N PRO A 387 -19.83 -8.71 4.70
CA PRO A 387 -19.97 -10.10 5.20
C PRO A 387 -18.95 -10.47 6.29
N ASP A 388 -17.79 -9.80 6.26
CA ASP A 388 -16.68 -10.05 7.16
C ASP A 388 -16.79 -9.28 8.48
N GLU A 389 -17.61 -8.23 8.60
CA GLU A 389 -17.78 -7.40 9.80
C GLU A 389 -19.27 -7.24 10.15
N CYS A 390 -19.94 -8.35 10.46
CA CYS A 390 -21.41 -8.39 10.54
C CYS A 390 -22.01 -8.48 11.94
N LEU A 391 -21.30 -9.07 12.92
CA LEU A 391 -21.98 -9.58 14.11
C LEU A 391 -21.88 -8.62 15.28
N HIS A 392 -22.99 -7.96 15.57
CA HIS A 392 -23.13 -7.07 16.70
C HIS A 392 -23.02 -7.81 18.04
N GLU A 393 -22.37 -7.18 19.02
CA GLU A 393 -22.13 -7.71 20.36
C GLU A 393 -23.36 -8.29 21.08
N SER A 394 -24.57 -7.79 20.78
CA SER A 394 -25.80 -8.29 21.38
C SER A 394 -26.09 -9.75 21.01
N LEU A 395 -25.84 -10.15 19.75
CA LEU A 395 -26.00 -11.55 19.32
C LEU A 395 -24.94 -12.43 19.99
N ILE A 396 -23.73 -11.91 20.14
CA ILE A 396 -22.62 -12.65 20.76
C ILE A 396 -22.88 -12.84 22.25
N GLN A 397 -23.37 -11.81 22.94
CA GLN A 397 -23.82 -11.90 24.33
C GLN A 397 -24.98 -12.90 24.47
N GLN A 398 -25.90 -12.95 23.51
CA GLN A 398 -26.97 -13.96 23.50
C GLN A 398 -26.42 -15.39 23.35
N ILE A 399 -25.43 -15.60 22.50
CA ILE A 399 -24.83 -16.93 22.26
C ILE A 399 -23.98 -17.37 23.45
N THR A 400 -23.20 -16.45 24.03
CA THR A 400 -22.14 -16.78 24.99
C THR A 400 -22.42 -16.40 26.45
N GLY A 401 -23.39 -15.51 26.69
CA GLY A 401 -23.66 -14.93 28.00
C GLY A 401 -22.63 -13.91 28.48
N ARG A 402 -21.58 -13.63 27.70
CA ARG A 402 -20.51 -12.70 28.09
C ARG A 402 -20.90 -11.26 27.81
N ASN A 403 -20.68 -10.38 28.79
CA ASN A 403 -20.80 -8.94 28.59
C ASN A 403 -19.50 -8.41 27.96
N ILE A 404 -19.50 -8.24 26.63
CA ILE A 404 -18.31 -7.89 25.85
C ILE A 404 -17.77 -6.51 26.23
N ARG A 405 -18.63 -5.54 26.53
CA ARG A 405 -18.20 -4.19 26.92
C ARG A 405 -17.33 -4.17 28.18
N ASN A 406 -17.61 -5.08 29.12
CA ASN A 406 -16.79 -5.22 30.34
C ASN A 406 -15.43 -5.87 30.10
N MET A 407 -15.18 -6.35 28.88
CA MET A 407 -13.95 -7.04 28.48
C MET A 407 -13.03 -6.14 27.65
N VAL A 408 -13.47 -4.93 27.29
CA VAL A 408 -12.65 -3.94 26.57
C VAL A 408 -11.47 -3.52 27.43
N VAL A 409 -10.28 -3.52 26.83
CA VAL A 409 -9.03 -3.16 27.49
C VAL A 409 -8.75 -1.68 27.26
N HIS A 410 -8.80 -0.90 28.34
CA HIS A 410 -8.48 0.53 28.30
C HIS A 410 -7.01 0.82 28.64
N SER A 411 -6.37 -0.03 29.45
CA SER A 411 -4.98 0.08 29.87
C SER A 411 -4.36 -1.30 30.10
N LEU A 412 -3.03 -1.38 30.17
CA LEU A 412 -2.35 -2.59 30.62
C LEU A 412 -2.66 -2.82 32.11
N LYS A 413 -3.05 -4.05 32.47
CA LYS A 413 -3.10 -4.48 33.87
C LYS A 413 -1.66 -4.84 34.29
N GLU A 414 -1.16 -4.21 35.34
CA GLU A 414 0.16 -4.49 35.93
C GLU A 414 0.27 -5.93 36.46
#